data_AF-G0PIB7-F1
#
_entry.id   AF-G0PIB7-F1
#
_cell.length_a   1.000
_cell.length_b   1.000
_cell.length_c   1.000
_cell.angle_alpha   90.00
_cell.angle_beta   90.00
_cell.angle_gamma   90.00
#
_symmetry.space_group_name_H-M   'P 1'
#
loop_
_entity.id
_entity.type
_entity.pdbx_description
1 polymer ?
#
loop_
_entity_poly.entity_id
_entity_poly.type
_entity_poly.pdbx_seq_one_letter_code
_entity_poly.pdbx_strand_id
1 'polypeptide(L)'
;MTFPYFFQKIAIRNPYGLPKTFRVTTSHPDIVKITNDLISIPPMGKFPCDMYFIKNSHLQRNIETHLYISDAETCVQEEAYSLTLAFEAS
;
A
#
# COMPACT_ATOMS: atom_id res chain seq x y z
N MET A 1 -14.60 -9.76 -19.67
CA MET A 1 -13.16 -9.42 -19.62
C MET A 1 -12.77 -9.35 -18.15
N THR A 2 -11.98 -10.31 -17.69
CA THR A 2 -11.52 -10.37 -16.29
C THR A 2 -10.25 -9.55 -16.21
N PHE A 3 -10.28 -8.43 -15.48
CA PHE A 3 -9.09 -7.61 -15.28
C PHE A 3 -8.09 -8.37 -14.41
N PRO A 4 -6.79 -8.43 -14.76
CA PRO A 4 -5.78 -9.23 -14.06
C PRO A 4 -5.31 -8.57 -12.75
N TYR A 5 -6.15 -7.77 -12.09
CA TYR A 5 -5.78 -7.00 -10.91
C TYR A 5 -6.73 -7.28 -9.76
N PHE A 6 -6.16 -7.49 -8.57
CA PHE A 6 -6.90 -7.45 -7.32
C PHE A 6 -6.79 -6.04 -6.73
N PHE A 7 -7.92 -5.44 -6.38
CA PHE A 7 -7.98 -4.09 -5.83
C PHE A 7 -8.20 -4.14 -4.32
N GLN A 8 -7.42 -3.38 -3.57
CA GLN A 8 -7.54 -3.28 -2.11
C GLN A 8 -7.35 -1.84 -1.65
N LYS A 9 -7.97 -1.50 -0.51
CA LYS A 9 -7.74 -0.23 0.19
C LYS A 9 -7.13 -0.48 1.55
N ILE A 10 -6.13 0.33 1.93
CA ILE A 10 -5.59 0.37 3.29
C ILE A 10 -5.72 1.79 3.82
N ALA A 11 -6.25 1.93 5.03
CA ALA A 11 -6.42 3.24 5.65
C ALA A 11 -5.13 3.68 6.33
N ILE A 12 -4.51 4.72 5.81
CA ILE A 12 -3.35 5.38 6.42
C ILE A 12 -3.85 6.41 7.41
N ARG A 13 -3.26 6.46 8.59
CA ARG A 13 -3.71 7.32 9.69
C ARG A 13 -2.66 8.37 10.00
N ASN A 14 -3.12 9.57 10.30
CA ASN A 14 -2.32 10.61 10.91
C ASN A 14 -2.67 10.67 12.41
N PRO A 15 -1.85 10.09 13.30
CA PRO A 15 -2.10 10.14 14.73
C PRO A 15 -1.72 11.48 15.37
N TYR A 16 -1.19 12.44 14.60
CA TYR A 16 -0.68 13.70 15.12
C TYR A 16 -1.74 14.81 15.08
N GLY A 17 -1.58 15.78 15.98
CA GLY A 17 -2.40 17.00 16.03
C GLY A 17 -2.10 18.04 14.95
N LEU A 18 -1.26 17.71 13.96
CA LEU A 18 -0.86 18.58 12.85
C LEU A 18 -1.05 17.85 11.52
N PRO A 19 -1.34 18.56 10.42
CA PRO A 19 -1.42 17.94 9.11
C PRO A 19 -0.06 17.33 8.75
N LYS A 20 -0.08 16.14 8.15
CA LYS A 20 1.13 15.45 7.69
C LYS A 20 0.94 14.92 6.29
N THR A 21 2.04 14.87 5.56
CA THR A 21 2.10 14.19 4.26
C THR A 21 2.88 12.91 4.41
N PHE A 22 2.30 11.81 3.95
CA PHE A 22 2.88 10.49 4.00
C PHE A 22 3.25 10.01 2.61
N ARG A 23 4.37 9.32 2.50
CA ARG A 23 4.76 8.56 1.33
C ARG A 23 4.56 7.07 1.57
N VAL A 24 3.88 6.42 0.64
CA VAL A 24 3.60 4.98 0.67
C VAL A 24 4.46 4.30 -0.37
N THR A 25 5.23 3.32 0.05
CA THR A 25 6.07 2.52 -0.85
C THR A 25 5.86 1.04 -0.61
N THR A 26 6.34 0.21 -1.53
CA THR A 26 6.23 -1.24 -1.45
C THR A 26 7.57 -1.89 -1.78
N SER A 27 7.85 -3.05 -1.16
CA SER A 27 9.03 -3.86 -1.50
C SER A 27 8.95 -4.49 -2.89
N HIS A 28 7.75 -4.62 -3.49
CA HIS A 28 7.54 -5.23 -4.80
C HIS A 28 6.68 -4.33 -5.72
N PRO A 29 7.24 -3.21 -6.23
CA PRO A 29 6.51 -2.25 -7.06
C PRO A 29 6.12 -2.80 -8.45
N ASP A 30 6.69 -3.93 -8.84
CA ASP A 30 6.35 -4.72 -10.03
C ASP A 30 5.08 -5.57 -9.83
N ILE A 31 4.67 -5.82 -8.58
CA ILE A 31 3.50 -6.63 -8.22
C ILE A 31 2.41 -5.76 -7.60
N VAL A 32 2.78 -4.77 -6.78
CA VAL A 32 1.85 -3.85 -6.12
C VAL A 32 1.98 -2.46 -6.73
N LYS A 33 0.88 -1.93 -7.24
CA LYS A 33 0.78 -0.54 -7.70
C LYS A 33 -0.03 0.28 -6.70
N ILE A 34 0.57 1.37 -6.25
CA ILE A 34 -0.05 2.36 -5.36
C ILE A 34 -0.43 3.56 -6.22
N THR A 35 -1.69 4.00 -6.16
CA THR A 35 -2.21 5.04 -7.07
C THR A 35 -1.83 6.44 -6.62
N ASN A 36 -1.93 6.68 -5.31
CA ASN A 36 -1.57 7.94 -4.67
C ASN A 36 -0.48 7.62 -3.64
N ASP A 37 0.77 7.57 -4.08
CA ASP A 37 1.92 7.24 -3.23
C ASP A 37 2.31 8.40 -2.31
N LEU A 38 1.81 9.61 -2.54
CA LEU A 38 1.99 10.79 -1.70
C LEU A 38 0.62 11.33 -1.25
N ILE A 39 0.36 11.33 0.06
CA ILE A 39 -0.96 11.61 0.62
C ILE A 39 -0.85 12.60 1.77
N SER A 40 -1.53 13.73 1.68
CA SER A 40 -1.70 14.67 2.79
C SER A 40 -2.94 14.31 3.60
N ILE A 41 -2.76 14.13 4.92
CA ILE A 41 -3.81 13.72 5.85
C ILE A 41 -3.97 14.78 6.94
N PRO A 42 -5.19 15.27 7.21
CA PRO A 42 -5.43 16.27 8.25
C PRO A 42 -5.08 15.73 9.65
N PRO A 43 -4.93 16.61 10.66
CA PRO A 43 -4.75 16.22 12.05
C PRO A 43 -5.74 15.16 12.49
N MET A 44 -5.27 14.12 13.19
CA MET A 44 -6.10 13.01 13.70
C MET A 44 -6.95 12.31 12.61
N GLY A 45 -6.58 12.48 11.33
CA GLY A 45 -7.33 12.01 10.18
C GLY A 45 -6.92 10.62 9.70
N LYS A 46 -7.63 10.15 8.67
CA LYS A 46 -7.26 8.94 7.92
C LYS A 46 -7.57 9.11 6.44
N PHE A 47 -6.81 8.44 5.59
CA PHE A 47 -7.03 8.42 4.15
C PHE A 47 -6.99 6.99 3.61
N PRO A 48 -7.98 6.56 2.80
CA PRO A 48 -7.94 5.26 2.14
C PRO A 48 -6.96 5.29 0.95
N CYS A 49 -5.84 4.58 1.08
CA CYS A 49 -4.87 4.40 0.02
C CYS A 49 -5.29 3.24 -0.89
N ASP A 50 -5.47 3.55 -2.17
CA ASP A 50 -5.91 2.61 -3.22
C ASP A 50 -4.72 1.86 -3.82
N MET A 51 -4.79 0.53 -3.80
CA MET A 51 -3.74 -0.37 -4.26
C MET A 51 -4.26 -1.44 -5.22
N TYR A 52 -3.41 -1.79 -6.18
CA TYR A 52 -3.67 -2.82 -7.16
C TYR A 52 -2.57 -3.87 -7.12
N PHE A 53 -2.96 -5.14 -7.10
CA PHE A 53 -2.05 -6.28 -7.14
C PHE A 53 -2.14 -6.96 -8.50
N ILE A 54 -0.99 -7.11 -9.14
CA ILE A 54 -0.88 -7.72 -10.45
C ILE A 54 -0.97 -9.25 -10.29
N LYS A 55 -2.02 -9.84 -10.86
CA LYS A 55 -2.21 -11.29 -10.88
C LYS A 55 -1.30 -11.89 -11.95
N ASN A 56 -0.11 -12.34 -11.55
CA ASN A 56 0.79 -13.02 -12.47
C ASN A 56 0.48 -14.54 -12.47
N SER A 57 -0.16 -15.02 -13.54
CA SER A 57 -0.59 -16.43 -13.67
C SER A 57 0.54 -17.45 -13.63
N HIS A 58 1.78 -17.02 -13.91
CA HIS A 58 2.95 -17.91 -13.91
C HIS A 58 3.55 -18.13 -12.51
N LEU A 59 3.22 -17.26 -11.54
CA LEU A 59 3.67 -17.33 -10.16
C LEU A 59 2.49 -17.75 -9.28
N GLN A 60 2.08 -19.01 -9.37
CA GLN A 60 1.18 -19.63 -8.38
C GLN A 60 1.94 -19.88 -7.07
N ARG A 61 2.45 -18.83 -6.44
CA ARG A 61 3.13 -18.88 -5.16
C ARG A 61 2.63 -17.73 -4.30
N ASN A 62 2.55 -17.96 -3.00
CA ASN A 62 2.27 -16.88 -2.06
C ASN A 62 3.37 -15.82 -2.21
N ILE A 63 2.95 -14.56 -2.39
CA ILE A 63 3.88 -13.43 -2.48
C ILE A 63 3.76 -12.65 -1.19
N GLU A 64 4.86 -12.56 -0.46
CA GLU A 64 4.99 -11.65 0.68
C GLU A 64 5.50 -10.30 0.18
N THR A 65 4.78 -9.25 0.52
CA THR A 65 5.15 -7.88 0.18
C THR A 65 5.01 -6.99 1.40
N HIS A 66 5.92 -6.04 1.53
CA HIS A 66 5.87 -5.05 2.59
C HIS A 66 5.37 -3.74 2.02
N LEU A 67 4.57 -3.03 2.81
CA LEU A 67 4.25 -1.64 2.61
C LEU A 67 4.93 -0.81 3.68
N TYR A 68 5.49 0.31 3.27
CA TYR A 68 6.16 1.25 4.16
C TYR A 68 5.46 2.59 4.04
N ILE A 69 5.09 3.16 5.19
CA ILE A 69 4.53 4.49 5.31
C ILE A 69 5.59 5.33 5.99
N SER A 70 6.08 6.32 5.27
CA SER A 70 7.09 7.26 5.76
C SER A 70 6.51 8.66 5.77
N ASP A 71 6.97 9.47 6.72
CA ASP A 71 6.80 10.91 6.64
C ASP A 71 7.49 11.44 5.37
N ALA A 72 6.76 12.19 4.55
CA ALA A 72 7.26 12.61 3.24
C ALA A 72 8.32 13.72 3.31
N GLU A 73 8.39 14.46 4.42
CA GLU A 73 9.33 15.57 4.61
C GLU A 73 10.64 15.08 5.23
N THR A 74 10.53 14.22 6.26
CA THR A 74 11.68 13.73 7.04
C THR A 74 12.21 12.38 6.55
N CYS A 75 11.47 11.70 5.67
CA CYS A 75 11.73 10.34 5.18
C CYS A 75 11.77 9.26 6.29
N VAL A 76 11.39 9.59 7.51
CA VAL A 76 11.33 8.64 8.62
C VAL A 76 10.17 7.68 8.40
N GLN A 77 10.44 6.37 8.48
CA GLN A 77 9.40 5.35 8.42
C GLN A 77 8.58 5.39 9.73
N GLU A 78 7.27 5.54 9.60
CA GLU A 78 6.36 5.59 10.74
C GLU A 78 5.60 4.27 10.93
N GLU A 79 5.25 3.58 9.84
CA GLU A 79 4.48 2.35 9.89
C GLU A 79 4.92 1.40 8.77
N ALA A 80 4.78 0.09 9.03
CA ALA A 80 5.01 -0.94 8.04
C ALA A 80 3.96 -2.05 8.16
N TYR A 81 3.50 -2.54 7.01
CA TYR A 81 2.59 -3.67 6.92
C TYR A 81 3.25 -4.82 6.16
N SER A 82 3.12 -6.04 6.66
CA SER A 82 3.40 -7.26 5.89
C SER A 82 2.09 -7.76 5.30
N LEU A 83 2.08 -7.99 4.00
CA LEU A 83 0.93 -8.48 3.24
C LEU A 83 1.31 -9.79 2.57
N THR A 84 0.46 -10.80 2.72
CA THR A 84 0.58 -12.07 2.02
C THR A 84 -0.53 -12.18 0.98
N LEU A 85 -0.13 -12.26 -0.28
CA LEU A 85 -1.04 -12.52 -1.40
C LEU A 85 -1.15 -14.02 -1.59
N ALA A 86 -2.25 -14.60 -1.16
CA ALA A 86 -2.57 -16.01 -1.38
C ALA A 86 -3.39 -16.17 -2.67
N PHE A 87 -2.91 -17.02 -3.59
CA PHE A 87 -3.63 -17.37 -4.80
C PHE A 87 -4.29 -18.74 -4.60
N GLU A 88 -5.61 -18.80 -4.64
CA GLU A 88 -6.33 -20.08 -4.64
C GLU A 88 -6.21 -20.73 -6.03
N ALA A 89 -5.84 -22.02 -6.07
CA ALA A 89 -5.90 -22.81 -7.28
C ALA A 89 -7.38 -23.06 -7.62
N SER A 90 -7.83 -22.44 -8.70
CA SER A 90 -9.15 -22.63 -9.30
C SER A 90 -9.22 -23.92 -10.11
#